data_AF-A0AB39I3Z8-F1
#
_entry.id   AF-A0AB39I3Z8-F1
#
_cell.length_a   1.000
_cell.length_b   1.000
_cell.length_c   1.000
_cell.angle_alpha   90.00
_cell.angle_beta   90.00
_cell.angle_gamma   90.00
#
_symmetry.space_group_name_H-M   'P 1'
#
loop_
_entity.id
_entity.type
_entity.pdbx_description
1 polymer ?
#
loop_
_entity_poly.entity_id
_entity_poly.type
_entity_poly.pdbx_seq_one_letter_code
_entity_poly.pdbx_strand_id
1 'polypeptide(L)'
;MPDAVVRKQSQAGAPATWVRVWNTPMRFDGNSVYLAQVARPTGGRFAPRESENLVLHEDVDEARNLLIQDMMYSAGLAKLGFVTGVGPVSEAHRRTTFSGGHYFSDGLRAVMFFATRPLSLSEVQMLDWEPYLDRRESPARKEVDDARK
;
A
#
# COMPACT_ATOMS: atom_id res chain seq x y z
N MET A 1 19.02 8.53 -2.30
CA MET A 1 18.49 7.72 -3.43
C MET A 1 18.04 6.37 -2.88
N PRO A 2 17.10 5.65 -3.53
CA PRO A 2 16.75 4.28 -3.12
C PRO A 2 17.91 3.32 -3.37
N ASP A 3 18.04 2.32 -2.51
CA ASP A 3 19.03 1.24 -2.66
C ASP A 3 18.59 0.24 -3.73
N ALA A 4 17.29 0.05 -3.89
CA ALA A 4 16.72 -0.78 -4.95
C ALA A 4 15.42 -0.17 -5.51
N VAL A 5 15.18 -0.37 -6.80
CA VAL A 5 13.92 -0.05 -7.47
C VAL A 5 13.46 -1.29 -8.24
N VAL A 6 12.28 -1.79 -7.86
CA VAL A 6 11.66 -2.97 -8.46
C VAL A 6 10.40 -2.54 -9.20
N ARG A 7 10.14 -3.16 -10.35
CA ARG A 7 8.95 -2.93 -11.16
C ARG A 7 8.21 -4.24 -11.33
N LYS A 8 7.00 -4.34 -10.78
CA LYS A 8 6.11 -5.49 -11.00
C LYS A 8 5.25 -5.22 -12.24
N GLN A 9 5.42 -6.02 -13.28
CA GLN A 9 4.56 -5.94 -14.46
C GLN A 9 3.16 -6.48 -14.13
N SER A 10 2.12 -5.79 -14.63
CA SER A 10 0.74 -6.24 -14.54
C SER A 10 0.33 -6.97 -15.82
N GLN A 11 -0.61 -7.91 -15.72
CA GLN A 11 -1.18 -8.58 -16.89
C GLN A 11 -2.13 -7.64 -17.68
N ALA A 12 -2.41 -8.01 -18.93
CA ALA A 12 -3.39 -7.37 -19.82
C ALA A 12 -3.15 -5.88 -20.15
N GLY A 13 -1.89 -5.42 -20.13
CA GLY A 13 -1.54 -4.04 -20.54
C GLY A 13 -1.85 -2.97 -19.49
N ALA A 14 -2.16 -3.38 -18.26
CA ALA A 14 -2.26 -2.46 -17.13
C ALA A 14 -0.87 -1.93 -16.73
N PRO A 15 -0.81 -0.71 -16.13
CA PRO A 15 0.44 -0.13 -15.67
C PRO A 15 1.16 -0.99 -14.64
N ALA A 16 2.49 -0.89 -14.65
CA ALA A 16 3.35 -1.63 -13.73
C ALA A 16 3.49 -0.87 -12.40
N THR A 17 3.39 -1.59 -11.28
CA THR A 17 3.61 -1.04 -9.94
C THR A 17 5.11 -0.89 -9.69
N TRP A 18 5.52 0.26 -9.16
CA TRP A 18 6.89 0.49 -8.69
C TRP A 18 6.99 0.30 -7.19
N VAL A 19 8.08 -0.34 -6.77
CA VAL A 19 8.50 -0.45 -5.38
C VAL A 19 9.91 0.11 -5.28
N ARG A 20 10.08 1.16 -4.50
CA ARG A 20 11.39 1.71 -4.14
C ARG A 20 11.71 1.27 -2.72
N VAL A 21 12.93 0.80 -2.50
CA VAL A 21 13.36 0.24 -1.22
C VAL A 21 14.62 0.95 -0.74
N TRP A 22 14.63 1.28 0.54
CA TRP A 22 15.78 1.82 1.26
C TRP A 22 16.12 0.90 2.42
N ASN A 23 17.39 0.53 2.56
CA ASN A 23 17.91 -0.11 3.75
C ASN A 23 18.12 0.95 4.83
N THR A 24 17.55 0.72 6.01
CA THR A 24 17.68 1.64 7.13
C THR A 24 18.87 1.25 8.01
N PRO A 25 19.45 2.17 8.80
CA PRO A 25 20.44 1.80 9.81
C PRO A 25 19.85 0.99 10.97
N MET A 26 18.53 0.83 11.03
CA MET A 26 17.84 0.13 12.11
C MET A 26 17.95 -1.38 11.95
N ARG A 27 18.04 -2.06 13.09
CA ARG A 27 17.99 -3.51 13.19
C ARG A 27 16.83 -3.91 14.09
N PHE A 28 16.12 -4.96 13.70
CA PHE A 28 15.11 -5.59 14.54
C PHE A 28 15.48 -7.06 14.70
N ASP A 29 15.78 -7.46 15.94
CA ASP A 29 16.23 -8.83 16.25
C ASP A 29 17.43 -9.27 15.38
N GLY A 30 18.40 -8.38 15.20
CA GLY A 30 19.57 -8.58 14.33
C GLY A 30 19.31 -8.46 12.82
N ASN A 31 18.05 -8.46 12.38
CA ASN A 31 17.66 -8.38 10.97
C ASN A 31 17.63 -6.92 10.47
N SER A 32 17.98 -6.72 9.19
CA SER A 32 17.89 -5.42 8.53
C SER A 32 16.43 -4.97 8.38
N VAL A 33 16.16 -3.70 8.65
CA VAL A 33 14.85 -3.09 8.42
C VAL A 33 14.89 -2.29 7.12
N TYR A 34 13.92 -2.54 6.24
CA TYR A 34 13.79 -1.84 4.97
C TYR A 34 12.55 -0.94 4.99
N LEU A 35 12.71 0.27 4.44
CA LEU A 35 11.59 1.15 4.12
C LEU A 35 11.23 0.97 2.65
N ALA A 36 9.95 0.75 2.36
CA ALA A 36 9.45 0.64 0.99
C ALA A 36 8.44 1.74 0.68
N GLN A 37 8.57 2.33 -0.52
CA GLN A 37 7.56 3.20 -1.11
C GLN A 37 6.97 2.48 -2.32
N VAL A 38 5.65 2.31 -2.33
CA VAL A 38 4.92 1.69 -3.42
C VAL A 38 4.13 2.75 -4.15
N ALA A 39 4.19 2.73 -5.48
CA ALA A 39 3.43 3.65 -6.32
C ALA A 39 2.83 2.89 -7.49
N ARG A 40 1.51 3.06 -7.68
CA ARG A 40 0.80 2.51 -8.81
C ARG A 40 0.44 3.64 -9.78
N PRO A 41 0.94 3.61 -11.03
CA PRO A 41 0.45 4.50 -12.05
C PRO A 41 -0.97 4.18 -12.50
N THR A 42 -1.72 5.22 -12.80
CA THR A 42 -3.03 5.15 -13.45
C THR A 42 -2.85 5.37 -14.95
N GLY A 43 -3.38 4.48 -15.79
CA GLY A 43 -3.41 4.68 -17.23
C GLY A 43 -3.23 3.42 -18.09
N GLY A 44 -4.31 2.90 -18.66
CA GLY A 44 -4.26 1.90 -19.74
C GLY A 44 -4.18 2.57 -21.13
N ARG A 45 -4.51 1.83 -22.20
CA ARG A 45 -4.64 2.33 -23.60
C ARG A 45 -5.52 3.58 -23.79
N PHE A 46 -6.23 4.03 -22.76
CA PHE A 46 -7.13 5.19 -22.75
C PHE A 46 -6.60 6.40 -21.98
N ALA A 47 -5.38 6.34 -21.43
CA ALA A 47 -4.76 7.53 -20.85
C ALA A 47 -4.51 8.58 -21.96
N PRO A 48 -4.89 9.86 -21.77
CA PRO A 48 -4.66 10.90 -22.75
C PRO A 48 -3.18 10.96 -23.12
N ARG A 49 -2.88 10.87 -24.43
CA ARG A 49 -1.51 10.90 -24.99
C ARG A 49 -0.70 12.15 -24.61
N GLU A 50 -1.38 13.15 -24.07
CA GLU A 50 -0.84 14.47 -23.69
C GLU A 50 -0.38 14.53 -22.22
N SER A 51 -0.51 13.43 -21.47
CA SER A 51 -0.01 13.33 -20.09
C SER A 51 1.49 13.01 -20.11
N GLU A 52 2.34 14.02 -20.29
CA GLU A 52 3.80 13.86 -20.12
C GLU A 52 4.18 13.48 -18.67
N ASN A 53 3.25 13.69 -17.73
CA ASN A 53 3.41 13.35 -16.33
C ASN A 53 2.78 11.99 -16.02
N LEU A 54 3.56 11.14 -15.36
CA LEU A 54 3.10 9.90 -14.77
C LEU A 54 1.99 10.17 -13.74
N VAL A 55 0.74 9.89 -14.10
CA VAL A 55 -0.39 10.00 -13.17
C VAL A 55 -0.35 8.80 -12.22
N LEU A 56 -0.27 9.07 -10.92
CA LEU A 56 -0.36 8.04 -9.89
C LEU A 56 -1.81 7.84 -9.45
N HIS A 57 -2.11 6.64 -8.97
CA HIS A 57 -3.39 6.35 -8.37
C HIS A 57 -3.61 7.20 -7.11
N GLU A 58 -4.78 7.81 -7.01
CA GLU A 58 -5.12 8.74 -5.92
C GLU A 58 -5.36 8.01 -4.60
N ASP A 59 -5.90 6.79 -4.64
CA ASP A 59 -5.84 5.85 -3.51
C ASP A 59 -4.43 5.26 -3.46
N VAL A 60 -3.57 5.83 -2.60
CA VAL A 60 -2.19 5.33 -2.43
C VAL A 60 -2.15 4.06 -1.58
N ASP A 61 -3.20 3.77 -0.81
CA ASP A 61 -3.29 2.57 0.01
C ASP A 61 -3.60 1.34 -0.83
N GLU A 62 -4.29 1.51 -1.96
CA GLU A 62 -4.51 0.44 -2.93
C GLU A 62 -3.17 -0.18 -3.36
N ALA A 63 -2.17 0.64 -3.68
CA ALA A 63 -0.84 0.18 -4.09
C ALA A 63 -0.13 -0.60 -2.97
N ARG A 64 -0.24 -0.10 -1.72
CA ARG A 64 0.25 -0.79 -0.52
C ARG A 64 -0.45 -2.16 -0.35
N ASN A 65 -1.78 -2.20 -0.49
CA ASN A 65 -2.58 -3.40 -0.27
C ASN A 65 -2.31 -4.47 -1.34
N LEU A 66 -2.11 -4.08 -2.60
CA LEU A 66 -1.70 -4.99 -3.67
C LEU A 66 -0.34 -5.61 -3.37
N LEU A 67 0.63 -4.82 -2.88
CA LEU A 67 1.93 -5.37 -2.48
C LEU A 67 1.78 -6.36 -1.32
N ILE A 68 0.97 -6.04 -0.31
CA ILE A 68 0.70 -6.94 0.82
C ILE A 68 0.10 -8.25 0.32
N GLN A 69 -0.91 -8.18 -0.55
CA GLN A 69 -1.54 -9.37 -1.15
C GLN A 69 -0.50 -10.22 -1.88
N ASP A 70 0.36 -9.61 -2.69
CA ASP A 70 1.43 -10.33 -3.39
C ASP A 70 2.37 -11.06 -2.42
N MET A 71 2.75 -10.42 -1.31
CA MET A 71 3.64 -11.01 -0.32
C MET A 71 2.96 -12.12 0.49
N MET A 72 1.66 -12.00 0.73
CA MET A 72 0.87 -13.06 1.36
C MET A 72 0.72 -14.28 0.44
N TYR A 73 0.41 -14.07 -0.84
CA TYR A 73 0.26 -15.16 -1.82
C TYR A 73 1.58 -15.81 -2.25
N SER A 74 2.70 -15.10 -2.12
CA SER A 74 4.03 -15.68 -2.37
C SER A 74 4.53 -16.58 -1.25
N ALA A 75 3.73 -16.80 -0.20
CA ALA A 75 4.09 -17.54 1.02
C ALA A 75 5.31 -16.94 1.75
N GLY A 76 5.66 -15.67 1.48
CA GLY A 76 6.85 -15.02 2.01
C GLY A 76 6.61 -14.22 3.30
N LEU A 77 5.37 -14.09 3.77
CA LEU A 77 5.01 -13.23 4.89
C LEU A 77 4.74 -14.06 6.15
N ALA A 78 5.40 -13.73 7.26
CA ALA A 78 5.17 -14.32 8.57
C ALA A 78 4.19 -13.50 9.42
N LYS A 79 4.34 -12.17 9.40
CA LYS A 79 3.48 -11.28 10.18
C LYS A 79 3.18 -10.00 9.41
N LEU A 80 1.99 -9.45 9.64
CA LEU A 80 1.54 -8.18 9.09
C LEU A 80 0.96 -7.33 10.21
N GLY A 81 1.44 -6.10 10.35
CA GLY A 81 0.88 -5.09 11.24
C GLY A 81 0.68 -3.77 10.53
N PHE A 82 -0.10 -2.88 11.14
CA PHE A 82 -0.26 -1.50 10.69
C PHE A 82 0.15 -0.54 11.79
N VAL A 83 0.76 0.58 11.40
CA VAL A 83 1.13 1.66 12.32
C VAL A 83 0.68 3.00 11.74
N THR A 84 0.41 3.96 12.61
CA THR A 84 0.07 5.32 12.19
C THR A 84 1.24 5.98 11.45
N GLY A 85 0.93 6.58 10.29
CA GLY A 85 1.86 7.29 9.41
C GLY A 85 1.65 8.81 9.44
N VAL A 86 1.41 9.41 8.28
CA VAL A 86 1.25 10.88 8.12
C VAL A 86 -0.16 11.38 8.43
N GLY A 87 -1.00 10.51 9.01
CA GLY A 87 -2.42 10.75 9.28
C GLY A 87 -3.31 10.51 8.07
N PRO A 88 -4.61 10.23 8.30
CA PRO A 88 -5.57 9.98 7.24
C PRO A 88 -5.82 11.26 6.42
N VAL A 89 -6.08 11.07 5.14
CA VAL A 89 -6.47 12.09 4.17
C VAL A 89 -7.76 11.59 3.54
N SER A 90 -8.86 12.32 3.74
CA SER A 90 -10.16 11.90 3.22
C SER A 90 -10.25 12.12 1.71
N GLU A 91 -11.09 11.31 1.05
CA GLU A 91 -11.36 11.46 -0.38
C GLU A 91 -12.02 12.81 -0.71
N ALA A 92 -12.83 13.36 0.21
CA ALA A 92 -13.43 14.69 0.05
C ALA A 92 -12.42 15.85 0.17
N HIS A 93 -11.30 15.65 0.87
CA HIS A 93 -10.28 16.67 1.14
C HIS A 93 -8.89 16.13 0.78
N ARG A 94 -8.72 15.77 -0.50
CA ARG A 94 -7.49 15.19 -1.04
C ARG A 94 -6.32 16.14 -0.86
N ARG A 95 -5.15 15.61 -0.50
CA ARG A 95 -3.91 16.39 -0.42
C ARG A 95 -3.19 16.37 -1.76
N THR A 96 -2.41 17.42 -2.02
CA THR A 96 -1.60 17.53 -3.22
C THR A 96 -0.17 17.05 -2.92
N THR A 97 0.37 16.19 -3.78
CA THR A 97 1.75 15.75 -3.74
C THR A 97 2.66 16.87 -4.29
N PHE A 98 3.96 16.75 -4.05
CA PHE A 98 4.95 17.68 -4.59
C PHE A 98 4.90 17.77 -6.14
N SER A 99 4.51 16.69 -6.81
CA SER A 99 4.39 16.64 -8.28
C SER A 99 3.02 17.10 -8.80
N GLY A 100 2.18 17.71 -7.96
CA GLY A 100 0.87 18.23 -8.34
C GLY A 100 -0.25 17.18 -8.44
N GLY A 101 0.01 15.92 -8.12
CA GLY A 101 -1.01 14.87 -8.08
C GLY A 101 -1.85 14.95 -6.80
N HIS A 102 -3.11 14.51 -6.85
CA HIS A 102 -3.95 14.41 -5.65
C HIS A 102 -3.93 13.00 -5.07
N TYR A 103 -4.00 12.89 -3.74
CA TYR A 103 -4.11 11.59 -3.07
C TYR A 103 -4.98 11.64 -1.83
N PHE A 104 -5.52 10.47 -1.48
CA PHE A 104 -6.16 10.18 -0.20
C PHE A 104 -5.55 8.90 0.39
N SER A 105 -5.64 8.74 1.72
CA SER A 105 -5.07 7.60 2.44
C SER A 105 -5.75 7.42 3.80
N ASP A 106 -5.84 6.19 4.29
CA ASP A 106 -6.19 5.81 5.66
C ASP A 106 -5.14 6.23 6.70
N GLY A 107 -3.99 6.73 6.23
CA GLY A 107 -2.91 7.25 7.04
C GLY A 107 -2.01 6.19 7.67
N LEU A 108 -2.18 4.92 7.32
CA LEU A 108 -1.46 3.80 7.92
C LEU A 108 -0.29 3.34 7.05
N ARG A 109 0.74 2.83 7.73
CA ARG A 109 1.87 2.15 7.11
C ARG A 109 1.80 0.67 7.46
N ALA A 110 1.99 -0.18 6.46
CA ALA A 110 2.11 -1.61 6.68
C ALA A 110 3.52 -1.98 7.14
N VAL A 111 3.60 -2.86 8.13
CA VAL A 111 4.84 -3.46 8.63
C VAL A 111 4.77 -4.95 8.33
N MET A 112 5.69 -5.40 7.49
CA MET A 112 5.73 -6.77 6.98
C MET A 112 6.96 -7.49 7.52
N PHE A 113 6.75 -8.65 8.13
CA PHE A 113 7.81 -9.54 8.59
C PHE A 113 7.91 -10.72 7.64
N PHE A 114 9.07 -10.90 7.01
CA PHE A 114 9.26 -11.95 6.01
C PHE A 114 9.72 -13.27 6.63
N ALA A 115 9.19 -14.37 6.10
CA ALA A 115 9.56 -15.72 6.49
C ALA A 115 10.75 -16.21 5.66
N THR A 116 11.63 -17.02 6.27
CA THR A 116 12.74 -17.69 5.57
C THR A 116 12.32 -18.99 4.90
N ARG A 117 11.13 -19.51 5.25
CA ARG A 117 10.50 -20.68 4.64
C ARG A 117 9.08 -20.31 4.22
N PRO A 118 8.54 -20.92 3.15
CA PRO A 118 7.15 -20.69 2.75
C PRO A 118 6.17 -20.98 3.90
N LEU A 119 5.29 -20.02 4.18
CA LEU A 119 4.19 -20.18 5.14
C LEU A 119 2.85 -20.19 4.42
N SER A 120 1.91 -21.00 4.90
CA SER A 120 0.54 -20.95 4.40
C SER A 120 -0.12 -19.62 4.76
N LEU A 121 -1.10 -19.21 3.96
CA LEU A 121 -1.82 -17.95 4.19
C LEU A 121 -2.48 -17.88 5.58
N SER A 122 -2.95 -19.02 6.09
CA SER A 122 -3.56 -19.15 7.41
C SER A 122 -2.59 -18.98 8.57
N GLU A 123 -1.29 -19.12 8.34
CA GLU A 123 -0.24 -18.96 9.35
C GLU A 123 0.27 -17.52 9.47
N VAL A 124 -0.14 -16.63 8.56
CA VAL A 124 0.25 -15.22 8.60
C VAL A 124 -0.37 -14.56 9.83
N GLN A 125 0.47 -14.15 10.78
CA GLN A 125 0.01 -13.49 12.00
C GLN A 125 -0.35 -12.03 11.73
N MET A 126 -1.60 -11.65 11.99
CA MET A 126 -2.02 -10.25 12.03
C MET A 126 -1.66 -9.64 13.39
N LEU A 127 -0.94 -8.52 13.40
CA LEU A 127 -0.53 -7.79 14.59
C LEU A 127 -1.54 -6.67 14.88
N ASP A 128 -2.09 -6.70 16.10
CA ASP A 128 -3.13 -5.78 16.55
C ASP A 128 -2.56 -4.47 17.14
N TRP A 129 -1.70 -3.80 16.35
CA TRP A 129 -1.13 -2.50 16.75
C TRP A 129 -2.06 -1.33 16.43
N GLU A 130 -2.73 -1.42 15.28
CA GLU A 130 -3.77 -0.50 14.84
C GLU A 130 -4.89 -1.35 14.23
N PRO A 131 -6.16 -1.16 14.63
CA PRO A 131 -7.28 -1.96 14.16
C PRO A 131 -7.66 -1.54 12.73
N TYR A 132 -6.94 -2.08 11.75
CA TYR A 132 -7.11 -1.78 10.33
C TYR A 132 -8.50 -2.16 9.81
N LEU A 133 -8.98 -3.34 10.19
CA LEU A 133 -10.27 -3.88 9.74
C LEU A 133 -11.44 -3.08 10.33
N ASP A 134 -11.40 -2.77 11.62
CA ASP A 134 -12.46 -2.00 12.28
C ASP A 134 -12.60 -0.58 11.70
N ARG A 135 -11.47 0.02 11.30
CA ARG A 135 -11.46 1.34 10.65
C ARG A 135 -12.13 1.31 9.27
N ARG A 136 -12.03 0.21 8.52
CA ARG A 136 -12.71 0.06 7.21
C ARG A 136 -14.19 -0.27 7.32
N GLU A 137 -14.60 -1.01 8.35
CA GLU A 137 -16.03 -1.26 8.58
C GLU A 137 -16.78 -0.01 9.03
N SER A 138 -16.10 0.91 9.73
CA SER A 138 -16.69 2.14 10.25
C SER A 138 -17.36 3.06 9.20
N PRO A 139 -16.75 3.37 8.04
CA PRO A 139 -17.44 4.11 6.97
C PRO A 139 -18.51 3.27 6.25
N ALA A 140 -18.28 1.98 6.04
CA ALA A 140 -19.26 1.10 5.38
C ALA A 140 -20.55 0.93 6.21
N ARG A 141 -20.46 0.87 7.54
CA ARG A 141 -21.63 0.86 8.42
C ARG A 141 -22.43 2.16 8.36
N LYS A 142 -21.76 3.31 8.20
CA LYS A 142 -22.45 4.61 8.07
C LYS A 142 -23.24 4.73 6.76
N GLU A 143 -22.68 4.27 5.64
CA GLU A 143 -23.41 4.25 4.36
C GLU A 143 -24.64 3.32 4.38
N VAL A 144 -24.55 2.17 5.05
CA VAL A 144 -25.68 1.23 5.16
C VAL A 144 -26.80 1.77 6.06
N ASP A 145 -26.46 2.52 7.11
CA ASP A 145 -27.46 3.17 7.98
C ASP A 145 -28.12 4.38 7.31
N ASP A 146 -27.38 5.19 6.54
CA ASP A 146 -27.94 6.32 5.79
C ASP A 146 -28.84 5.85 4.63
N ALA A 147 -28.55 4.71 4.00
CA ALA A 147 -29.40 4.11 2.96
C ALA A 147 -30.70 3.46 3.50
N ARG A 148 -30.84 3.33 4.83
CA ARG A 148 -32.03 2.75 5.49
C ARG A 148 -32.98 3.80 6.07
N LYS A 149 -32.68 5.09 5.94
CA LYS A 149 -33.56 6.21 6.28
C LYS A 149 -34.21 6.80 5.04
#